data_AF-A0A086W9A0-F1
#
_entry.id   AF-A0A086W9A0-F1
#
_cell.length_a   1.000
_cell.length_b   1.000
_cell.length_c   1.000
_cell.angle_alpha   90.00
_cell.angle_beta   90.00
_cell.angle_gamma   90.00
#
_symmetry.space_group_name_H-M   'P 1'
#
loop_
_entity.id
_entity.type
_entity.pdbx_description
1 polymer ?
#
loop_
_entity_poly.entity_id
_entity_poly.type
_entity_poly.pdbx_seq_one_letter_code
_entity_poly.pdbx_strand_id
1 'polypeptide(L)'
;MVNFFLLIGVLLTGIAALLYFAPKLRILNFVDYHTPASVIRINRYAAARLLLPVCVSAGCAYIVEMRPELAVPLLFPVMISILVTVVWIAAGLTRLKDR
;
A
#
# COMPACT_ATOMS: atom_id res chain seq x y z
N MET A 1 -14.08 20.68 0.56
CA MET A 1 -13.56 19.98 -0.62
C MET A 1 -12.99 18.65 -0.12
N VAL A 2 -13.36 17.50 -0.68
CA VAL A 2 -12.83 16.21 -0.20
C VAL A 2 -11.33 16.15 -0.50
N ASN A 3 -10.49 15.98 0.52
CA ASN A 3 -9.06 15.84 0.32
C ASN A 3 -8.78 14.45 -0.27
N PHE A 4 -8.59 14.40 -1.59
CA PHE A 4 -8.36 13.17 -2.34
C PHE A 4 -7.17 12.35 -1.82
N PHE A 5 -6.14 13.01 -1.30
CA PHE A 5 -4.99 12.34 -0.70
C PHE A 5 -5.35 11.60 0.58
N LEU A 6 -6.19 12.19 1.44
CA LEU A 6 -6.70 11.50 2.63
C LEU A 6 -7.58 10.31 2.25
N LEU A 7 -8.42 10.45 1.21
CA LEU A 7 -9.24 9.34 0.72
C LEU A 7 -8.38 8.15 0.29
N ILE A 8 -7.31 8.40 -0.48
CA ILE A 8 -6.34 7.37 -0.86
C ILE A 8 -5.68 6.76 0.39
N GLY A 9 -5.22 7.60 1.32
CA GLY A 9 -4.59 7.14 2.56
C GLY A 9 -5.50 6.23 3.38
N VAL A 10 -6.78 6.58 3.54
CA VAL A 10 -7.78 5.78 4.25
C VAL A 10 -8.02 4.45 3.54
N LEU A 11 -8.17 4.47 2.20
CA LEU A 11 -8.38 3.25 1.43
C LEU A 11 -7.20 2.29 1.54
N LEU A 12 -5.97 2.79 1.40
CA LEU A 12 -4.75 1.99 1.54
C LEU A 12 -4.57 1.47 2.97
N THR A 13 -4.93 2.26 3.98
CA THR A 13 -4.93 1.82 5.38
C THR A 13 -5.92 0.69 5.60
N GLY A 14 -7.13 0.78 5.01
CA GLY A 14 -8.13 -0.28 5.05
C GLY A 14 -7.61 -1.58 4.43
N ILE A 15 -6.95 -1.50 3.28
CA ILE A 15 -6.32 -2.67 2.64
C ILE A 15 -5.22 -3.24 3.54
N ALA A 16 -4.33 -2.40 4.09
CA ALA A 16 -3.27 -2.85 4.99
C ALA A 16 -3.84 -3.54 6.24
N ALA A 17 -4.90 -3.00 6.84
CA ALA A 17 -5.61 -3.59 7.96
C ALA A 17 -6.23 -4.94 7.59
N LEU A 18 -6.89 -5.06 6.44
CA LEU A 18 -7.45 -6.32 5.96
C LEU A 18 -6.36 -7.38 5.76
N LEU A 19 -5.23 -7.02 5.16
CA LEU A 19 -4.11 -7.95 4.98
C LEU A 19 -3.48 -8.40 6.30
N TYR A 20 -3.53 -7.56 7.34
CA TYR A 20 -2.97 -7.89 8.65
C TYR A 20 -3.93 -8.74 9.51
N PHE A 21 -5.19 -8.31 9.64
CA PHE A 21 -6.20 -8.91 10.51
C PHE A 21 -6.96 -10.07 9.85
N ALA A 22 -7.15 -10.04 8.54
CA ALA A 22 -7.77 -11.09 7.75
C ALA A 22 -6.79 -11.68 6.72
N PRO A 23 -5.60 -12.16 7.14
CA PRO A 23 -4.49 -12.52 6.24
C PRO A 23 -4.78 -13.77 5.41
N LYS A 24 -5.91 -14.46 5.62
CA LYS A 24 -6.34 -15.61 4.82
C LYS A 24 -7.04 -15.19 3.51
N LEU A 25 -7.44 -13.92 3.38
CA LEU A 25 -8.10 -13.40 2.19
C LEU A 25 -7.09 -13.20 1.04
N ARG A 26 -7.42 -13.67 -0.16
CA ARG A 26 -6.60 -13.46 -1.36
C ARG A 26 -6.94 -12.13 -2.01
N ILE A 27 -6.43 -11.04 -1.44
CA ILE A 27 -6.78 -9.67 -1.88
C ILE A 27 -5.80 -9.16 -2.95
N LEU A 28 -4.53 -9.56 -2.89
CA LEU A 28 -3.52 -9.10 -3.86
C LEU A 28 -3.59 -9.95 -5.14
N ASN A 29 -4.34 -9.47 -6.14
CA ASN A 29 -4.52 -10.16 -7.42
C ASN A 29 -3.23 -10.30 -8.25
N PHE A 30 -2.20 -9.51 -7.95
CA PHE A 30 -0.90 -9.57 -8.64
C PHE A 30 0.07 -10.59 -8.01
N VAL A 31 -0.34 -11.28 -6.94
CA VAL A 31 0.50 -12.25 -6.24
C VAL A 31 -0.01 -13.66 -6.49
N ASP A 32 0.89 -14.54 -6.95
CA ASP A 32 0.62 -15.96 -7.03
C ASP A 32 0.80 -16.64 -5.66
N TYR A 33 -0.30 -17.15 -5.12
CA TYR A 33 -0.33 -17.81 -3.82
C TYR A 33 -0.23 -19.33 -3.98
N HIS A 34 0.99 -19.88 -3.93
CA HIS A 34 1.18 -21.32 -4.08
C HIS A 34 0.56 -22.19 -2.98
N THR A 35 0.58 -21.76 -1.71
CA THR A 35 0.07 -22.57 -0.59
C THR A 35 -0.78 -21.73 0.37
N PRO A 36 -1.76 -22.33 1.07
CA PRO A 36 -2.56 -21.60 2.07
C PRO A 36 -1.70 -20.98 3.19
N ALA A 37 -0.59 -21.63 3.56
CA ALA A 37 0.36 -21.13 4.54
C ALA A 37 1.19 -19.95 4.02
N SER A 38 1.49 -19.88 2.71
CA SER A 38 2.19 -18.74 2.12
C SER A 38 1.29 -17.51 2.05
N VAL A 39 -0.03 -17.66 1.86
CA VAL A 39 -1.01 -16.55 1.85
C VAL A 39 -0.86 -15.67 3.10
N ILE A 40 -0.84 -16.28 4.29
CA ILE A 40 -0.78 -15.51 5.55
C ILE A 40 0.54 -14.74 5.68
N ARG A 41 1.67 -15.38 5.37
CA ARG A 41 2.99 -14.75 5.45
C ARG A 41 3.12 -13.60 4.45
N ILE A 42 2.68 -13.83 3.22
CA ILE A 42 2.70 -12.84 2.14
C ILE A 42 1.83 -11.64 2.50
N ASN A 43 0.61 -11.86 2.98
CA ASN A 43 -0.31 -10.78 3.31
C ASN A 43 0.20 -9.94 4.47
N ARG A 44 0.71 -10.55 5.55
CA ARG A 44 1.33 -9.80 6.66
C ARG A 44 2.57 -9.03 6.22
N TYR A 45 3.38 -9.62 5.34
CA TYR A 45 4.53 -8.95 4.75
C TYR A 45 4.13 -7.73 3.90
N ALA A 46 3.07 -7.86 3.10
CA ALA A 46 2.53 -6.79 2.27
C ALA A 46 1.86 -5.68 3.09
N ALA A 47 1.14 -6.03 4.17
CA ALA A 47 0.45 -5.09 5.05
C ALA A 47 1.39 -4.00 5.58
N ALA A 48 2.56 -4.38 6.10
CA ALA A 48 3.54 -3.41 6.61
C ALA A 48 4.09 -2.48 5.52
N ARG A 49 4.19 -2.95 4.28
CA ARG A 49 4.74 -2.18 3.15
C ARG A 49 3.75 -1.20 2.57
N LEU A 50 2.46 -1.54 2.60
CA LEU A 50 1.37 -0.63 2.24
C LEU A 50 1.27 0.59 3.15
N LEU A 51 1.93 0.60 4.31
CA LEU A 51 2.02 1.81 5.14
C LEU A 51 2.87 2.91 4.48
N LEU A 52 3.80 2.58 3.59
CA LEU A 52 4.59 3.58 2.85
C LEU A 52 3.70 4.56 2.07
N PRO A 53 2.83 4.10 1.15
CA PRO A 53 1.98 5.01 0.39
C PRO A 53 0.91 5.67 1.26
N VAL A 54 0.50 5.05 2.38
CA VAL A 54 -0.35 5.72 3.39
C VAL A 54 0.34 6.95 3.96
N CYS A 55 1.59 6.81 4.42
CA CYS A 55 2.36 7.93 4.96
C CYS A 55 2.61 9.01 3.91
N VAL A 56 2.91 8.62 2.67
CA VAL A 56 3.09 9.56 1.55
C VAL A 56 1.79 10.32 1.26
N SER A 57 0.66 9.62 1.20
CA SER A 57 -0.66 10.24 1.01
C SER A 57 -1.02 11.19 2.16
N ALA A 58 -0.74 10.84 3.41
CA ALA A 58 -0.96 11.72 4.56
C ALA A 58 -0.08 12.98 4.50
N GLY A 59 1.19 12.84 4.12
CA GLY A 59 2.10 13.97 3.90
C GLY A 59 1.63 14.88 2.76
N CYS A 60 1.18 14.31 1.64
CA CYS A 60 0.63 15.08 0.52
C CYS A 60 -0.65 15.80 0.91
N ALA A 61 -1.54 15.17 1.69
CA ALA A 61 -2.75 15.79 2.20
C ALA A 61 -2.45 17.05 3.01
N TYR A 62 -1.47 16.96 3.92
CA TYR A 62 -1.00 18.08 4.74
C TYR A 62 -0.40 19.20 3.88
N ILE A 63 0.44 18.86 2.90
CA ILE A 63 1.06 19.86 2.01
C ILE A 63 0.00 20.58 1.18
N VAL A 64 -0.98 19.87 0.62
CA VAL A 64 -2.07 20.47 -0.18
C VAL A 64 -2.94 21.40 0.65
N GLU A 65 -3.15 21.10 1.93
CA GLU A 65 -3.87 22.00 2.84
C GLU A 65 -3.13 23.34 3.03
N MET A 66 -1.80 23.31 3.02
CA MET A 66 -0.96 24.52 3.15
C MET A 66 -0.69 25.24 1.82
N ARG A 67 -0.69 24.49 0.72
CA ARG A 67 -0.29 24.91 -0.63
C ARG A 67 -1.18 24.22 -1.68
N PRO A 68 -2.44 24.65 -1.86
CA PRO A 68 -3.39 24.01 -2.78
C PRO A 68 -2.89 23.93 -4.23
N GLU A 69 -2.05 24.86 -4.66
CA GLU A 69 -1.40 24.91 -5.97
C GLU A 69 -0.52 23.68 -6.27
N LEU A 70 -0.06 22.96 -5.24
CA LEU A 70 0.76 21.75 -5.40
C LEU A 70 -0.07 20.47 -5.58
N ALA A 71 -1.40 20.55 -5.60
CA ALA A 71 -2.26 19.37 -5.67
C ALA A 71 -1.98 18.46 -6.88
N VAL A 72 -1.78 19.03 -8.07
CA VAL A 72 -1.48 18.24 -9.28
C VAL A 72 -0.08 17.61 -9.22
N PRO A 73 1.01 18.36 -8.92
CA PRO A 73 2.34 17.78 -8.71
C PRO A 73 2.40 16.68 -7.64
N LEU A 74 1.61 16.79 -6.56
CA LEU A 74 1.63 15.81 -5.47
C LEU A 74 0.96 14.47 -5.82
N LEU A 75 0.28 14.36 -6.96
CA LEU A 75 -0.20 13.06 -7.47
C LEU A 75 0.97 12.12 -7.81
N PHE A 76 2.07 12.66 -8.34
CA PHE A 76 3.24 11.87 -8.74
C PHE A 76 3.87 11.09 -7.58
N PRO A 77 4.24 11.70 -6.42
CA PRO A 77 4.82 10.96 -5.31
C PRO A 77 3.86 9.89 -4.75
N VAL A 78 2.54 10.12 -4.76
CA VAL A 78 1.57 9.10 -4.36
C VAL A 78 1.63 7.90 -5.31
N MET A 79 1.56 8.11 -6.62
CA MET A 79 1.61 7.03 -7.61
C MET A 79 2.95 6.28 -7.56
N ILE A 80 4.06 7.00 -7.45
CA ILE A 80 5.41 6.41 -7.31
C ILE A 80 5.49 5.57 -6.03
N SER A 81 4.97 6.06 -4.90
CA SER A 81 5.01 5.32 -3.64
C SER A 81 4.23 4.00 -3.69
N ILE A 82 3.11 3.97 -4.42
CA ILE A 82 2.34 2.74 -4.67
C ILE A 82 3.17 1.78 -5.52
N LEU A 83 3.77 2.26 -6.63
CA LEU A 83 4.60 1.43 -7.51
C LEU A 83 5.81 0.85 -6.76
N VAL A 84 6.52 1.68 -5.99
CA VAL A 84 7.63 1.25 -5.14
C VAL A 84 7.19 0.17 -4.17
N THR A 85 6.01 0.32 -3.57
CA THR A 85 5.45 -0.67 -2.66
C THR A 85 5.15 -1.99 -3.35
N VAL A 86 4.56 -1.97 -4.54
CA VAL A 86 4.29 -3.18 -5.34
C VAL A 86 5.60 -3.89 -5.68
N VAL A 87 6.61 -3.16 -6.17
CA VAL A 87 7.92 -3.72 -6.48
C VAL A 87 8.60 -4.29 -5.23
N TRP A 88 8.53 -3.58 -4.10
CA TRP A 88 9.10 -4.04 -2.83
C TRP A 88 8.40 -5.30 -2.30
N ILE A 89 7.08 -5.39 -2.48
CA ILE A 89 6.32 -6.60 -2.18
C ILE A 89 6.82 -7.73 -3.08
N ALA A 90 6.79 -7.54 -4.40
CA ALA A 90 7.19 -8.55 -5.38
C ALA A 90 8.61 -9.07 -5.19
N ALA A 91 9.59 -8.18 -4.97
CA ALA A 91 10.97 -8.54 -4.69
C ALA A 91 11.13 -9.32 -3.37
N GLY A 92 10.23 -9.13 -2.41
CA GLY A 92 10.19 -9.90 -1.18
C GLY A 92 9.57 -11.29 -1.31
N LEU A 93 8.64 -11.47 -2.24
CA LEU A 93 7.94 -12.73 -2.45
C LEU A 93 8.89 -13.85 -2.83
N THR A 94 9.93 -13.56 -3.61
CA THR A 94 10.96 -14.56 -3.99
C THR A 94 11.57 -15.20 -2.74
N ARG A 95 11.96 -14.39 -1.76
CA ARG A 95 12.53 -14.86 -0.48
C ARG A 95 11.54 -15.60 0.43
N LEU A 96 10.25 -15.33 0.26
CA LEU A 96 9.17 -15.94 1.05
C LEU A 96 8.64 -17.24 0.44
N LYS A 97 8.90 -17.46 -0.86
CA LYS A 97 8.52 -18.67 -1.59
C LYS A 97 9.51 -19.82 -1.33
N ASP A 98 10.78 -19.50 -1.08
CA ASP A 98 11.86 -20.47 -0.84
C ASP A 98 11.97 -20.92 0.64
N ARG A 99 11.01 -20.55 1.52
CA ARG A 99 10.98 -20.87 2.97
C ARG A 99 9.66 -21.47 3.44
#